data_AF-A0A1T5NNA1-F1
#
_entry.id   AF-A0A1T5NNA1-F1
#
_cell.length_a   1.000
_cell.length_b   1.000
_cell.length_c   1.000
_cell.angle_alpha   90.00
_cell.angle_beta   90.00
_cell.angle_gamma   90.00
#
_symmetry.space_group_name_H-M   'P 1'
#
loop_
_entity.id
_entity.type
_entity.pdbx_description
1 polymer ?
#
loop_
_entity_poly.entity_id
_entity_poly.type
_entity_poly.pdbx_seq_one_letter_code
_entity_poly.pdbx_strand_id
1 'polypeptide(L)'
;MNRATKCILILTSIILLGTPFLVFYIKFRNSTLSNKIEDWGHLGEYLNGTLMPLIALAGILITLLLGAIAEKRNQTNILLEQQKQRPLMHVGYFDGENSIELFMENKGMGPLLINNYYLVNRESGEIKDGIFNCLPAITTVFDNYTGNLNNVVLSSNEKYELLEYSIEGLEETQYDGFKEDRSLLRQALGAYKIVIEYSDVYNKKMPNYERDLVWFNRHQETEDNIIL
;
A
#
# COMPACT_ATOMS: atom_id res chain seq x y z
N MET A 1 -14.41 20.17 15.29
CA MET A 1 -15.40 19.84 16.35
C MET A 1 -16.76 20.29 15.88
N ASN A 2 -17.72 19.37 15.75
CA ASN A 2 -19.04 19.66 15.18
C ASN A 2 -19.80 20.65 16.09
N ARG A 3 -20.71 21.46 15.51
CA ARG A 3 -21.50 22.46 16.26
C ARG A 3 -22.25 21.81 17.43
N ALA A 4 -22.79 20.61 17.23
CA ALA A 4 -23.45 19.83 18.26
C ALA A 4 -22.55 19.55 19.48
N THR A 5 -21.29 19.14 19.25
CA THR A 5 -20.33 18.87 20.32
C THR A 5 -19.99 20.12 21.14
N LYS A 6 -19.92 21.29 20.49
CA LYS A 6 -19.73 22.58 21.17
C LYS A 6 -20.92 22.93 22.06
N CYS A 7 -22.15 22.77 21.56
CA CYS A 7 -23.36 23.06 22.34
C CYS A 7 -23.50 22.15 23.56
N ILE A 8 -23.19 20.85 23.41
CA ILE A 8 -23.22 19.89 24.53
C ILE A 8 -22.23 20.31 25.61
N LEU A 9 -20.99 20.66 25.24
CA LEU A 9 -19.98 21.10 26.21
C LEU A 9 -20.40 22.37 26.96
N ILE A 10 -20.95 23.37 26.25
CA ILE A 10 -21.42 24.62 26.87
C ILE A 10 -22.57 24.34 27.84
N LEU A 11 -23.54 23.52 27.43
CA LEU A 11 -24.69 23.18 28.27
C LEU A 11 -24.25 22.41 29.53
N THR A 12 -23.37 21.42 29.39
CA THR A 12 -22.85 20.64 30.51
C THR A 12 -22.05 21.52 31.48
N SER A 13 -21.25 22.47 30.97
CA SER A 13 -20.54 23.43 31.83
C SER A 13 -21.48 24.35 32.61
N ILE A 14 -22.55 24.84 31.99
CA ILE A 14 -23.57 25.66 32.66
C ILE A 14 -24.26 24.85 33.76
N ILE A 15 -24.61 23.59 33.49
CA ILE A 15 -25.23 22.71 34.49
C ILE A 15 -24.27 22.45 35.65
N LEU A 16 -23.03 22.04 35.37
CA LEU A 16 -22.03 21.75 36.41
C LEU A 16 -21.74 22.95 37.32
N LEU A 17 -21.67 24.16 36.77
CA LEU A 17 -21.43 25.37 37.53
C LEU A 17 -22.69 25.91 38.23
N GLY A 18 -23.87 25.77 37.62
CA GLY A 18 -25.13 26.29 38.15
C GLY A 18 -25.72 25.43 39.27
N THR A 19 -25.53 24.11 39.22
CA THR A 19 -26.16 23.18 40.17
C THR A 19 -25.77 23.43 41.63
N PRO A 20 -24.48 23.63 41.98
CA PRO A 20 -24.07 23.89 43.37
C PRO A 20 -24.66 25.19 43.94
N PHE A 21 -24.72 26.26 43.14
CA PHE A 21 -25.35 27.52 43.53
C PHE A 21 -26.86 27.36 43.74
N LEU A 22 -27.52 26.59 42.86
CA LEU A 22 -28.95 26.34 42.95
C LEU A 22 -29.29 25.50 44.19
N VAL A 23 -28.53 24.43 44.45
CA VAL A 23 -28.72 23.60 45.66
C VAL A 23 -28.43 24.40 46.93
N PHE A 24 -27.39 25.25 46.94
CA PHE A 24 -27.14 26.15 48.06
C PHE A 24 -28.32 27.10 48.30
N TYR A 25 -28.81 27.76 47.25
CA TYR A 25 -29.95 28.67 47.33
C TYR A 25 -31.21 27.99 47.88
N ILE A 26 -31.54 26.79 47.39
CA ILE A 26 -32.69 26.00 47.86
C ILE A 26 -32.53 25.59 49.33
N LYS A 27 -31.33 25.10 49.70
CA LYS A 27 -31.10 24.48 51.02
C LYS A 27 -31.05 25.51 52.15
N PHE A 28 -30.45 26.68 51.91
CA PHE A 28 -30.24 27.66 52.96
C PHE A 28 -31.34 28.74 53.01
N ARG A 29 -32.06 28.98 51.90
CA ARG A 29 -33.30 29.78 51.79
C ARG A 29 -33.29 31.16 52.50
N ASN A 30 -32.10 31.67 52.82
CA ASN A 30 -31.91 32.91 53.55
C ASN A 30 -31.57 34.00 52.53
N SER A 31 -32.47 34.98 52.37
CA SER A 31 -32.35 36.03 51.35
C SER A 31 -31.45 37.19 51.76
N THR A 32 -30.92 37.18 52.99
CA THR A 32 -29.99 38.20 53.48
C THR A 32 -28.55 37.71 53.39
N LEU A 33 -27.69 38.50 52.74
CA LEU A 33 -26.25 38.29 52.74
C LEU A 33 -25.75 38.31 54.19
N SER A 34 -25.10 37.23 54.63
CA SER A 34 -24.51 37.22 55.97
C SER A 34 -23.27 38.09 56.02
N ASN A 35 -23.17 38.91 57.06
CA ASN A 35 -21.97 39.69 57.37
C ASN A 35 -20.97 38.88 58.23
N LYS A 36 -21.30 37.64 58.61
CA LYS A 36 -20.41 36.79 59.41
C LYS A 36 -19.48 36.00 58.49
N ILE A 37 -18.18 36.12 58.74
CA ILE A 37 -17.14 35.43 57.96
C ILE A 37 -17.25 33.90 58.05
N GLU A 38 -17.75 33.38 59.17
CA GLU A 38 -17.96 31.95 59.43
C GLU A 38 -18.96 31.31 58.44
N ASP A 39 -20.05 32.01 58.14
CA ASP A 39 -21.07 31.53 57.19
C ASP A 39 -20.51 31.40 55.76
N TRP A 40 -19.58 32.28 55.37
CA TRP A 40 -18.86 32.20 54.10
C TRP A 40 -17.86 31.04 54.07
N GLY A 41 -17.25 30.71 55.21
CA GLY A 41 -16.40 29.52 55.36
C GLY A 41 -17.16 28.23 55.10
N HIS A 42 -18.33 28.07 55.71
CA HIS A 42 -19.19 26.90 55.50
C HIS A 42 -19.73 26.77 54.07
N LEU A 43 -20.06 27.90 53.42
CA LEU A 43 -20.39 27.90 51.99
C LEU A 43 -19.21 27.41 51.14
N GLY A 44 -18.00 27.90 51.43
CA GLY A 44 -16.78 27.48 50.74
C GLY A 44 -16.51 25.98 50.86
N GLU A 45 -16.64 25.44 52.07
CA GLU A 45 -16.51 24.00 52.34
C GLU A 45 -17.56 23.17 51.60
N TYR A 46 -18.82 23.63 51.59
CA TYR A 46 -19.92 22.98 50.89
C TYR A 46 -19.71 22.96 49.37
N LEU A 47 -19.33 24.10 48.78
CA LEU A 47 -19.03 24.21 47.36
C LEU A 47 -17.84 23.33 46.99
N ASN A 48 -16.78 23.34 47.79
CA ASN A 48 -15.60 22.51 47.55
C ASN A 48 -15.95 21.01 47.60
N GLY A 49 -16.68 20.57 48.64
CA GLY A 49 -17.12 19.19 48.77
C GLY A 49 -18.05 18.72 47.66
N THR A 50 -18.84 19.63 47.07
CA THR A 50 -19.76 19.31 45.96
C THR A 50 -19.06 19.38 44.59
N LEU A 51 -18.19 20.37 44.37
CA LEU A 51 -17.51 20.59 43.10
C LEU A 51 -16.39 19.58 42.84
N MET A 52 -15.65 19.15 43.86
CA MET A 52 -14.52 18.24 43.67
C MET A 52 -14.92 16.89 43.03
N PRO A 53 -15.97 16.19 43.49
CA PRO A 53 -16.45 14.97 42.82
C PRO A 53 -16.91 15.23 41.39
N LEU A 54 -17.55 16.38 41.12
CA LEU A 54 -18.00 16.77 39.79
C LEU A 54 -16.83 17.02 38.83
N ILE A 55 -15.79 17.70 39.32
CA ILE A 55 -14.54 17.94 38.57
C ILE A 55 -13.84 16.62 38.28
N ALA A 56 -13.73 15.73 39.28
CA ALA A 56 -13.13 14.41 39.10
C ALA A 56 -13.89 13.59 38.05
N LEU A 57 -15.22 13.57 38.10
CA LEU A 57 -16.06 12.90 37.13
C LEU A 57 -15.91 13.49 35.72
N ALA A 58 -15.86 14.82 35.60
CA ALA A 58 -15.58 15.49 34.33
C ALA A 58 -14.20 15.10 33.78
N GLY A 59 -13.18 15.04 34.65
CA GLY A 59 -11.83 14.59 34.29
C GLY A 59 -11.83 13.16 33.74
N ILE A 60 -12.55 12.23 34.38
CA ILE A 60 -12.70 10.85 33.90
C ILE A 60 -13.37 10.82 32.53
N LEU A 61 -14.47 11.56 32.35
CA LEU A 61 -15.18 11.62 31.06
C LEU A 61 -14.31 12.19 29.94
N ILE A 62 -13.56 13.27 30.22
CA ILE A 62 -12.64 13.87 29.25
C ILE A 62 -11.56 12.87 28.85
N THR A 63 -10.94 12.19 29.82
CA THR A 63 -9.91 11.17 29.55
C THR A 63 -10.46 10.03 28.69
N LEU A 64 -11.66 9.52 28.98
CA LEU A 64 -12.30 8.47 28.18
C LEU A 64 -12.59 8.92 26.75
N LEU A 65 -13.10 10.16 26.57
CA LEU A 65 -13.35 10.73 25.25
C LEU A 65 -12.06 10.91 24.43
N LEU A 66 -11.00 11.41 25.07
CA LEU A 66 -9.70 11.56 24.42
C LEU A 66 -9.11 10.22 24.02
N GLY A 67 -9.20 9.20 24.88
CA GLY A 67 -8.79 7.84 24.58
C GLY A 67 -9.51 7.28 23.35
N ALA A 68 -10.84 7.42 23.30
CA ALA A 68 -11.63 6.96 22.15
C ALA A 68 -11.27 7.67 20.83
N ILE A 69 -11.02 8.99 20.89
CA ILE A 69 -10.60 9.77 19.72
C ILE A 69 -9.18 9.36 19.27
N ALA A 70 -8.27 9.16 20.23
CA ALA A 70 -6.89 8.76 19.96
C ALA A 70 -6.85 7.38 19.28
N GLU A 71 -7.61 6.41 19.79
CA GLU A 71 -7.69 5.06 19.21
C GLU A 71 -8.19 5.10 17.76
N LYS A 72 -9.27 5.85 17.49
CA LYS A 72 -9.80 6.00 16.13
C LYS A 72 -8.78 6.62 15.17
N ARG A 73 -8.02 7.63 15.63
CA ARG A 73 -6.95 8.24 14.83
C ARG A 73 -5.80 7.29 14.60
N ASN A 74 -5.41 6.54 15.62
CA ASN A 74 -4.34 5.55 15.52
C ASN A 74 -4.66 4.49 14.46
N GLN A 75 -5.87 3.92 14.50
CA GLN A 75 -6.33 2.96 13.49
C GLN A 75 -6.33 3.54 12.08
N THR A 76 -6.79 4.80 11.94
CA THR A 76 -6.77 5.49 10.64
C THR A 76 -5.34 5.71 10.14
N ASN A 77 -4.43 6.09 11.03
CA ASN A 77 -3.02 6.29 10.70
C ASN A 77 -2.35 4.99 10.28
N ILE A 78 -2.57 3.89 11.01
CA ILE A 78 -2.05 2.56 10.63
C ILE A 78 -2.50 2.20 9.21
N LEU A 79 -3.79 2.39 8.90
CA LEU A 79 -4.32 2.12 7.57
C LEU A 79 -3.67 3.02 6.51
N LEU A 80 -3.48 4.32 6.79
CA LEU A 80 -2.80 5.23 5.87
C LEU A 80 -1.34 4.84 5.65
N GLU A 81 -0.62 4.45 6.69
CA GLU A 81 0.78 3.98 6.56
C GLU A 81 0.86 2.71 5.73
N GLN A 82 -0.04 1.75 5.95
CA GLN A 82 -0.16 0.56 5.08
C GLN A 82 -0.46 0.93 3.62
N GLN A 83 -1.27 1.96 3.38
CA GLN A 83 -1.54 2.45 2.02
C GLN A 83 -0.35 3.12 1.35
N LYS A 84 0.51 3.82 2.12
CA LYS A 84 1.74 4.41 1.61
C LYS A 84 2.78 3.34 1.25
N GLN A 85 2.78 2.22 1.95
CA GLN A 85 3.67 1.08 1.72
C GLN A 85 3.13 0.11 0.66
N ARG A 86 2.32 0.56 -0.30
CA ARG A 86 1.80 -0.34 -1.33
C ARG A 86 2.92 -0.71 -2.32
N PRO A 87 3.11 -2.00 -2.63
CA PRO A 87 3.95 -2.43 -3.74
C PRO A 87 3.30 -2.09 -5.07
N LEU A 88 4.10 -1.92 -6.12
CA LEU A 88 3.63 -1.65 -7.47
C LEU A 88 4.43 -2.50 -8.45
N MET A 89 3.81 -3.57 -8.96
CA MET A 89 4.45 -4.42 -9.96
C MET A 89 4.60 -3.67 -11.28
N HIS A 90 5.78 -3.80 -11.88
CA HIS A 90 6.06 -3.36 -13.23
C HIS A 90 6.85 -4.44 -13.95
N VAL A 91 6.37 -4.87 -15.12
CA VAL A 91 7.17 -5.70 -16.04
C VAL A 91 7.65 -4.79 -17.16
N GLY A 92 8.96 -4.64 -17.23
CA GLY A 92 9.66 -3.88 -18.25
C GLY A 92 10.38 -4.80 -19.23
N TYR A 93 10.69 -4.27 -20.41
CA TYR A 93 11.51 -4.96 -21.39
C TYR A 93 12.39 -3.96 -22.14
N PHE A 94 13.49 -4.46 -22.68
CA PHE A 94 14.33 -3.80 -23.66
C PHE A 94 14.46 -4.71 -24.89
N ASP A 95 14.33 -4.14 -26.07
CA ASP A 95 14.46 -4.88 -27.33
C ASP A 95 15.27 -4.04 -28.31
N GLY A 96 16.57 -4.25 -28.28
CA GLY A 96 17.55 -3.60 -29.13
C GLY A 96 18.18 -4.56 -30.14
N GLU A 97 19.10 -4.04 -30.94
CA GLU A 97 19.85 -4.88 -31.87
C GLU A 97 20.85 -5.79 -31.13
N ASN A 98 21.43 -5.32 -30.04
CA ASN A 98 22.50 -6.04 -29.36
C ASN A 98 22.03 -6.79 -28.11
N SER A 99 20.80 -6.56 -27.65
CA SER A 99 20.27 -7.26 -26.49
C SER A 99 18.75 -7.29 -26.46
N ILE A 100 18.23 -8.34 -25.83
CA ILE A 100 16.85 -8.47 -25.38
C ILE A 100 16.89 -8.64 -23.86
N GLU A 101 16.16 -7.78 -23.16
CA GLU A 101 16.00 -7.88 -21.72
C GLU A 101 14.52 -7.90 -21.36
N LEU A 102 14.20 -8.68 -20.34
CA LEU A 102 12.89 -8.72 -19.70
C LEU A 102 13.11 -8.74 -18.20
N PHE A 103 12.43 -7.85 -17.49
CA PHE A 103 12.61 -7.71 -16.06
C PHE A 103 11.31 -7.35 -15.37
N MET A 104 11.27 -7.66 -14.08
CA MET A 104 10.24 -7.18 -13.16
C MET A 104 10.87 -6.16 -12.23
N GLU A 105 10.07 -5.21 -11.78
CA GLU A 105 10.50 -4.19 -10.87
C GLU A 105 9.37 -3.85 -9.91
N ASN A 106 9.68 -3.73 -8.63
CA ASN A 106 8.73 -3.18 -7.67
C ASN A 106 8.90 -1.66 -7.58
N LYS A 107 8.09 -0.91 -8.34
CA LYS A 107 8.06 0.56 -8.30
C LYS A 107 7.32 1.14 -7.10
N GLY A 108 6.89 0.29 -6.17
CA GLY A 108 6.19 0.67 -4.95
C GLY A 108 7.15 0.89 -3.78
N MET A 109 6.59 1.42 -2.70
CA MET A 109 7.35 1.72 -1.47
C MET A 109 7.47 0.52 -0.53
N GLY A 110 6.51 -0.40 -0.56
CA GLY A 110 6.54 -1.61 0.27
C GLY A 110 7.05 -2.83 -0.48
N PRO A 111 7.52 -3.87 0.23
CA PRO A 111 7.90 -5.13 -0.40
C PRO A 111 6.72 -5.80 -1.10
N LEU A 112 7.03 -6.45 -2.21
CA LEU A 112 6.09 -7.19 -3.04
C LEU A 112 6.34 -8.68 -2.85
N LEU A 113 5.31 -9.45 -2.52
CA LEU A 113 5.36 -10.92 -2.51
C LEU A 113 4.66 -11.46 -3.76
N ILE A 114 5.38 -12.19 -4.61
CA ILE A 114 4.80 -12.87 -5.77
C ILE A 114 4.12 -14.14 -5.26
N ASN A 115 2.80 -14.22 -5.43
CA ASN A 115 2.01 -15.39 -5.06
C ASN A 115 1.94 -16.40 -6.21
N ASN A 116 1.77 -15.89 -7.43
CA ASN A 116 1.66 -16.69 -8.63
C ASN A 116 2.27 -15.96 -9.82
N TYR A 117 3.07 -16.67 -10.61
CA TYR A 117 3.71 -16.20 -11.83
C TYR A 117 3.52 -17.24 -12.93
N TYR A 118 3.00 -16.80 -14.05
CA TYR A 118 2.83 -17.64 -15.23
C TYR A 118 2.71 -16.80 -16.50
N LEU A 119 2.96 -17.44 -17.64
CA LEU A 119 2.77 -16.89 -18.97
C LEU A 119 1.59 -17.59 -19.62
N VAL A 120 0.81 -16.82 -20.37
CA VAL A 120 -0.32 -17.33 -21.14
C VAL A 120 -0.07 -17.05 -22.62
N ASN A 121 -0.08 -18.09 -23.44
CA ASN A 121 -0.05 -17.94 -24.89
C ASN A 121 -1.38 -17.30 -25.34
N ARG A 122 -1.29 -16.24 -26.14
CA ARG A 122 -2.45 -15.43 -26.54
C ARG A 122 -3.38 -16.16 -27.50
N GLU A 123 -2.84 -17.07 -28.31
CA GLU A 123 -3.59 -17.80 -29.33
C GLU A 123 -4.10 -19.14 -28.80
N SER A 124 -3.22 -19.94 -28.20
CA SER A 124 -3.58 -21.29 -27.71
C SER A 124 -4.20 -21.28 -26.32
N GLY A 125 -4.01 -20.21 -25.54
CA GLY A 125 -4.38 -20.17 -24.12
C GLY A 125 -3.50 -21.06 -23.23
N GLU A 126 -2.44 -21.67 -23.78
CA GLU A 126 -1.52 -22.52 -23.03
C GLU A 126 -0.81 -21.73 -21.92
N ILE A 127 -0.71 -22.34 -20.74
CA ILE A 127 -0.08 -21.74 -19.58
C ILE A 127 1.31 -22.36 -19.38
N LYS A 128 2.31 -21.49 -19.18
CA LYS A 128 3.69 -21.86 -18.84
C LYS A 128 4.07 -21.22 -17.50
N ASP A 129 4.82 -21.93 -16.67
CA ASP A 129 5.25 -21.53 -15.33
C ASP A 129 6.61 -20.81 -15.30
N GLY A 130 7.21 -20.60 -16.48
CA GLY A 130 8.54 -20.01 -16.64
C GLY A 130 8.73 -19.43 -18.04
N ILE A 131 9.52 -18.35 -18.14
CA ILE A 131 9.79 -17.70 -19.43
C ILE A 131 10.49 -18.68 -20.38
N PHE A 132 11.44 -19.45 -19.88
CA PHE A 132 12.21 -20.44 -20.66
C PHE A 132 11.34 -21.57 -21.22
N ASN A 133 10.25 -21.93 -20.54
CA ASN A 133 9.32 -22.96 -21.03
C ASN A 133 8.50 -22.48 -22.25
N CYS A 134 8.63 -21.19 -22.61
CA CYS A 134 8.05 -20.57 -23.77
C CYS A 134 9.06 -20.39 -24.92
N LEU A 135 10.36 -20.49 -24.64
CA LEU A 135 11.42 -20.15 -25.59
C LEU A 135 11.78 -21.36 -26.47
N PRO A 136 12.14 -21.13 -27.74
CA PRO A 136 12.67 -22.17 -28.60
C PRO A 136 14.08 -22.58 -28.15
N ALA A 137 14.53 -23.74 -28.63
CA ALA A 137 15.94 -24.09 -28.50
C ALA A 137 16.76 -23.12 -29.38
N ILE A 138 17.71 -22.43 -28.78
CA ILE A 138 18.63 -21.51 -29.45
C ILE A 138 20.06 -22.04 -29.39
N THR A 139 20.93 -21.52 -30.26
CA THR A 139 22.33 -21.98 -30.37
C THR A 139 23.26 -21.32 -29.35
N THR A 140 22.90 -20.11 -28.91
CA THR A 140 23.65 -19.27 -27.98
C THR A 140 23.23 -19.50 -26.53
N VAL A 141 24.11 -19.15 -25.58
CA VAL A 141 23.88 -19.34 -24.14
C VAL A 141 23.17 -18.10 -23.58
N PHE A 142 22.18 -18.30 -22.69
CA PHE A 142 21.54 -17.22 -21.96
C PHE A 142 22.42 -16.72 -20.81
N ASP A 143 22.42 -15.41 -20.57
CA ASP A 143 23.25 -14.78 -19.53
C ASP A 143 22.69 -15.01 -18.12
N ASN A 144 21.36 -14.90 -17.98
CA ASN A 144 20.65 -15.08 -16.71
C ASN A 144 19.39 -15.92 -16.91
N TYR A 145 19.11 -16.83 -15.96
CA TYR A 145 17.91 -17.67 -15.99
C TYR A 145 17.10 -17.56 -14.70
N THR A 146 15.78 -17.46 -14.86
CA THR A 146 14.85 -17.69 -13.76
C THR A 146 13.77 -18.69 -14.11
N GLY A 147 13.61 -19.66 -13.21
CA GLY A 147 12.51 -20.62 -13.24
C GLY A 147 11.23 -20.02 -12.65
N ASN A 148 10.53 -20.83 -11.86
CA ASN A 148 9.31 -20.42 -11.18
C ASN A 148 9.60 -19.36 -10.09
N LEU A 149 8.85 -18.25 -10.13
CA LEU A 149 9.02 -17.08 -9.26
C LEU A 149 8.03 -17.03 -8.10
N ASN A 150 7.26 -18.09 -7.88
CA ASN A 150 6.28 -18.17 -6.81
C ASN A 150 6.98 -18.06 -5.45
N ASN A 151 6.43 -17.22 -4.58
CA ASN A 151 6.93 -16.87 -3.25
C ASN A 151 8.22 -16.05 -3.23
N VAL A 152 8.65 -15.49 -4.37
CA VAL A 152 9.75 -14.52 -4.40
C VAL A 152 9.28 -13.18 -3.82
N VAL A 153 10.16 -12.55 -3.04
CA VAL A 153 9.95 -11.21 -2.48
C VAL A 153 10.81 -10.22 -3.26
N LEU A 154 10.20 -9.14 -3.75
CA LEU A 154 10.90 -8.00 -4.32
C LEU A 154 10.82 -6.82 -3.35
N SER A 155 11.97 -6.34 -2.90
CA SER A 155 12.13 -5.12 -2.10
C SER A 155 11.67 -3.89 -2.88
N SER A 156 11.51 -2.75 -2.19
CA SER A 156 11.16 -1.50 -2.87
C SER A 156 12.25 -1.09 -3.85
N ASN A 157 11.85 -0.78 -5.09
CA ASN A 157 12.72 -0.44 -6.23
C ASN A 157 13.69 -1.55 -6.62
N GLU A 158 13.48 -2.78 -6.18
CA GLU A 158 14.27 -3.92 -6.63
C GLU A 158 13.87 -4.31 -8.05
N LYS A 159 14.87 -4.43 -8.93
CA LYS A 159 14.76 -4.97 -10.28
C LYS A 159 15.17 -6.44 -10.24
N TYR A 160 14.36 -7.29 -10.83
CA TYR A 160 14.58 -8.72 -10.96
C TYR A 160 14.59 -9.09 -12.45
N GLU A 161 15.71 -9.62 -12.95
CA GLU A 161 15.87 -9.98 -14.35
C GLU A 161 15.24 -11.34 -14.63
N LEU A 162 14.33 -11.38 -15.61
CA LEU A 162 13.64 -12.60 -16.04
C LEU A 162 14.38 -13.29 -17.17
N LEU A 163 14.87 -12.48 -18.11
CA LEU A 163 15.60 -12.91 -19.30
C LEU A 163 16.57 -11.80 -19.67
N GLU A 164 17.81 -12.19 -19.91
CA GLU A 164 18.84 -11.36 -20.52
C GLU A 164 19.50 -12.17 -21.62
N TYR A 165 19.53 -11.60 -22.81
CA TYR A 165 20.12 -12.19 -24.00
C TYR A 165 20.90 -11.11 -24.73
N SER A 166 22.23 -11.11 -24.58
CA SER A 166 23.10 -10.06 -25.10
C SER A 166 24.15 -10.60 -26.07
N ILE A 167 24.63 -9.73 -26.95
CA ILE A 167 25.81 -10.00 -27.79
C ILE A 167 27.12 -9.87 -26.98
N GLU A 168 27.06 -9.24 -25.81
CA GLU A 168 28.23 -9.04 -24.95
C GLU A 168 28.84 -10.39 -24.53
N GLY A 169 30.14 -10.56 -24.79
CA GLY A 169 30.85 -11.80 -24.47
C GLY A 169 30.81 -12.88 -25.55
N LEU A 170 30.10 -12.67 -26.66
CA LEU A 170 30.15 -13.56 -27.82
C LEU A 170 31.38 -13.29 -28.71
N GLU A 171 31.91 -14.34 -29.33
CA GLU A 171 32.92 -14.21 -30.38
C GLU A 171 32.28 -13.72 -31.70
N GLU A 172 33.04 -13.01 -32.55
CA GLU A 172 32.53 -12.52 -33.84
C GLU A 172 31.96 -13.63 -34.74
N THR A 173 32.50 -14.85 -34.60
CA THR A 173 32.04 -16.05 -35.31
C THR A 173 30.61 -16.46 -34.94
N GLN A 174 30.07 -15.98 -33.82
CA GLN A 174 28.74 -16.31 -33.30
C GLN A 174 27.69 -15.23 -33.62
N TYR A 175 28.08 -14.10 -34.23
CA TYR A 175 27.18 -12.96 -34.44
C TYR A 175 26.01 -13.24 -35.37
N ASP A 176 26.20 -14.08 -36.38
CA ASP A 176 25.09 -14.44 -37.28
C ASP A 176 24.10 -15.38 -36.60
N GLY A 177 24.58 -16.35 -35.80
CA GLY A 177 23.72 -17.18 -34.95
C GLY A 177 22.94 -16.34 -33.93
N PHE A 178 23.57 -15.32 -33.35
CA PHE A 178 22.90 -14.41 -32.43
C PHE A 178 21.69 -13.71 -33.07
N LYS A 179 21.82 -13.23 -34.31
CA LYS A 179 20.73 -12.55 -35.05
C LYS A 179 19.55 -13.49 -35.33
N GLU A 180 19.84 -14.74 -35.71
CA GLU A 180 18.83 -15.77 -35.95
C GLU A 180 18.08 -16.11 -34.66
N ASP A 181 18.83 -16.44 -33.60
CA ASP A 181 18.29 -16.74 -32.27
C ASP A 181 17.45 -15.57 -31.72
N ARG A 182 17.91 -14.32 -31.88
CA ARG A 182 17.18 -13.12 -31.48
C ARG A 182 15.82 -13.00 -32.17
N SER A 183 15.76 -13.35 -33.46
CA SER A 183 14.52 -13.28 -34.24
C SER A 183 13.52 -14.36 -33.80
N LEU A 184 14.02 -15.57 -33.52
CA LEU A 184 13.24 -16.66 -32.94
C LEU A 184 12.71 -16.30 -31.54
N LEU A 185 13.56 -15.71 -30.69
CA LEU A 185 13.17 -15.25 -29.35
C LEU A 185 12.07 -14.19 -29.42
N ARG A 186 12.19 -13.19 -30.32
CA ARG A 186 11.17 -12.16 -30.51
C ARG A 186 9.83 -12.75 -30.88
N GLN A 187 9.81 -13.67 -31.84
CA GLN A 187 8.59 -14.35 -32.28
C GLN A 187 7.97 -15.16 -31.12
N ALA A 188 8.79 -15.91 -30.39
CA ALA A 188 8.31 -16.71 -29.28
C ALA A 188 7.73 -15.83 -28.17
N LEU A 189 8.47 -14.80 -27.73
CA LEU A 189 8.04 -13.88 -26.67
C LEU A 189 6.76 -13.14 -27.04
N GLY A 190 6.63 -12.66 -28.28
CA GLY A 190 5.46 -11.89 -28.72
C GLY A 190 4.14 -12.65 -28.70
N ALA A 191 4.18 -13.99 -28.65
CA ALA A 191 2.99 -14.83 -28.52
C ALA A 191 2.42 -14.88 -27.09
N TYR A 192 3.16 -14.41 -26.07
CA TYR A 192 2.76 -14.57 -24.66
C TYR A 192 2.36 -13.25 -23.98
N LYS A 193 1.63 -13.44 -22.88
CA LYS A 193 1.32 -12.41 -21.88
C LYS A 193 1.78 -12.89 -20.51
N ILE A 194 2.48 -12.04 -19.77
CA ILE A 194 2.89 -12.32 -18.39
C ILE A 194 1.76 -11.96 -17.45
N VAL A 195 1.44 -12.85 -16.51
CA VAL A 195 0.45 -12.64 -15.46
C VAL A 195 1.11 -12.86 -14.10
N ILE A 196 0.95 -11.87 -13.22
CA ILE A 196 1.53 -11.88 -11.88
C ILE A 196 0.44 -11.58 -10.87
N GLU A 197 0.24 -12.52 -9.95
CA GLU A 197 -0.56 -12.31 -8.76
C GLU A 197 0.37 -12.04 -7.58
N TYR A 198 0.15 -10.92 -6.89
CA TYR A 198 1.05 -10.49 -5.82
C TYR A 198 0.29 -9.86 -4.66
N SER A 199 0.97 -9.75 -3.52
CA SER A 199 0.46 -9.14 -2.30
C SER A 199 1.52 -8.26 -1.64
N ASP A 200 1.09 -7.42 -0.70
CA ASP A 200 2.00 -6.79 0.24
C ASP A 200 2.41 -7.75 1.37
N VAL A 201 3.29 -7.27 2.25
CA VAL A 201 3.75 -7.96 3.46
C VAL A 201 2.65 -8.24 4.49
N TYR A 202 1.46 -7.64 4.34
CA TYR A 202 0.29 -7.87 5.18
C TYR A 202 -0.68 -8.87 4.54
N ASN A 203 -0.24 -9.60 3.50
CA ASN A 203 -1.04 -10.57 2.73
C ASN A 203 -2.28 -9.96 2.06
N LYS A 204 -2.30 -8.63 1.86
CA LYS A 204 -3.36 -8.01 1.11
C LYS A 204 -3.09 -8.22 -0.37
N LYS A 205 -4.00 -8.95 -1.03
CA LYS A 205 -3.96 -9.15 -2.48
C LYS A 205 -4.05 -7.83 -3.22
N MET A 206 -3.15 -7.65 -4.18
CA MET A 206 -3.16 -6.52 -5.11
C MET A 206 -3.92 -6.91 -6.38
N PRO A 207 -4.30 -5.93 -7.22
CA PRO A 207 -4.83 -6.24 -8.54
C PRO A 207 -3.82 -7.08 -9.33
N ASN A 208 -4.33 -8.08 -10.06
CA ASN A 208 -3.48 -8.88 -10.94
C ASN A 208 -2.78 -7.98 -11.96
N TYR A 209 -1.47 -8.16 -12.10
CA TYR A 209 -0.68 -7.44 -13.08
C TYR A 209 -0.55 -8.28 -14.34
N GLU A 210 -0.85 -7.67 -15.48
CA GLU A 210 -0.76 -8.33 -16.78
C GLU A 210 0.05 -7.47 -17.75
N ARG A 211 0.95 -8.10 -18.50
CA ARG A 211 1.75 -7.42 -19.53
C ARG A 211 1.83 -8.27 -20.79
N ASP A 212 1.24 -7.76 -21.87
CA ASP A 212 1.41 -8.32 -23.21
C ASP A 212 2.85 -8.08 -23.71
N LEU A 213 3.44 -9.12 -24.28
CA LEU A 213 4.77 -9.07 -24.88
C LEU A 213 4.73 -8.86 -26.40
N VAL A 214 3.56 -8.55 -26.96
CA VAL A 214 3.30 -8.33 -28.40
C VAL A 214 4.28 -7.35 -29.05
N TRP A 215 4.83 -6.43 -28.29
CA TRP A 215 5.81 -5.46 -28.78
C TRP A 215 7.02 -6.12 -29.47
N PHE A 216 7.39 -7.35 -29.08
CA PHE A 216 8.46 -8.10 -29.74
C PHE A 216 8.13 -8.51 -31.18
N ASN A 217 6.84 -8.59 -31.56
CA ASN A 217 6.42 -8.93 -32.92
C ASN A 217 6.53 -7.77 -33.92
N ARG A 218 6.84 -6.53 -33.49
CA ARG A 218 6.86 -5.36 -34.38
C ARG A 218 7.85 -5.45 -35.54
N HIS A 219 8.86 -6.31 -35.42
CA HIS A 219 9.89 -6.50 -36.44
C HIS A 219 9.48 -7.49 -37.54
N GLN A 220 8.41 -8.28 -37.33
CA GLN A 220 7.95 -9.27 -38.32
C GLN A 220 7.37 -8.61 -39.58
N GLU A 221 6.64 -7.50 -39.44
CA GLU A 221 6.01 -6.80 -40.58
C GLU A 221 7.01 -6.14 -41.53
N THR A 222 8.28 -5.98 -41.10
CA THR A 222 9.29 -5.27 -41.90
C THR A 222 10.04 -6.21 -42.85
N GLU A 223 10.16 -7.49 -42.51
CA GLU A 223 10.88 -8.47 -43.35
C GLU A 223 10.03 -8.96 -44.54
N ASP A 224 8.71 -9.08 -44.37
CA ASP A 224 7.79 -9.47 -45.46
C ASP A 224 7.66 -8.41 -46.57
N ASN A 225 8.01 -7.15 -46.29
CA ASN A 225 7.92 -6.04 -47.25
C ASN A 225 9.23 -5.75 -48.02
N ILE A 226 10.31 -6.51 -47.77
CA ILE A 226 11.59 -6.36 -48.48
C ILE A 226 11.74 -7.38 -49.63
N ILE A 227 10.81 -8.34 -49.74
CA ILE A 227 10.72 -9.27 -50.87
C ILE A 227 9.61 -8.82 -51.83
N LEU A 228 9.83 -7.71 -52.54
CA LEU A 228 9.10 -7.36 -53.77
C LEU A 228 10.03 -6.65 -54.77
#